data_AF-A0AAD9P3T3-F1
#
_entry.id   AF-A0AAD9P3T3-F1
#
_cell.length_a   1.000
_cell.length_b   1.000
_cell.length_c   1.000
_cell.angle_alpha   90.00
_cell.angle_beta   90.00
_cell.angle_gamma   90.00
#
_symmetry.space_group_name_H-M   'P 1'
#
loop_
_entity.id
_entity.type
_entity.pdbx_description
1 polymer ?
#
loop_
_entity_poly.entity_id
_entity_poly.type
_entity_poly.pdbx_seq_one_letter_code
_entity_poly.pdbx_strand_id
1 'polypeptide(L)'
;MERLAKKAEKDQKVQQAKVKKAIEQKNIESARLYAENAIRKKNEGLTYLRMAARVDAVAAKVQTAVTMKGVMKNMEGVTKSLDKAMNSMDLEKVTEIMEKFEKQFEDLDVRASTMDAAMGTATTLSTPQDQVESLIRQVAAENDLQITDQLVELEPGKSSLVSEPESASAKKEDALTRRLAALRQ
;
A
#
# COMPACT_ATOMS: atom_id res chain seq x y z
N MET A 1 -17.83 -12.09 7.12
CA MET A 1 -17.93 -12.96 5.92
C MET A 1 -16.87 -14.05 5.88
N GLU A 2 -15.62 -13.78 6.29
CA GLU A 2 -14.54 -14.78 6.30
C GLU A 2 -14.85 -16.03 7.17
N ARG A 3 -15.51 -15.87 8.32
CA ARG A 3 -16.00 -17.01 9.14
C ARG A 3 -16.97 -17.92 8.37
N LEU A 4 -17.82 -17.37 7.50
CA LEU A 4 -18.77 -18.15 6.71
C LEU A 4 -18.06 -18.91 5.59
N ALA A 5 -17.04 -18.30 4.97
CA ALA A 5 -16.17 -18.99 4.01
C ALA A 5 -15.45 -20.18 4.65
N LYS A 6 -14.82 -19.98 5.83
CA LYS A 6 -14.16 -21.06 6.59
C LYS A 6 -15.12 -22.17 7.01
N LYS A 7 -16.37 -21.81 7.36
CA LYS A 7 -17.41 -22.80 7.67
C LYS A 7 -17.80 -23.62 6.44
N ALA A 8 -17.98 -22.98 5.29
CA ALA A 8 -18.29 -23.65 4.03
C ALA A 8 -17.17 -24.63 3.58
N GLU A 9 -15.89 -24.26 3.77
CA GLU A 9 -14.76 -25.16 3.53
C GLU A 9 -14.75 -26.36 4.48
N LYS A 10 -15.05 -26.14 5.76
CA LYS A 10 -15.13 -27.23 6.74
C LYS A 10 -16.25 -28.21 6.36
N ASP A 11 -17.42 -27.70 6.00
CA ASP A 11 -18.55 -28.51 5.54
C ASP A 11 -18.23 -29.26 4.24
N GLN A 12 -17.49 -28.63 3.31
CA GLN A 12 -17.01 -29.27 2.08
C GLN A 12 -16.08 -30.46 2.39
N LYS A 13 -15.13 -30.32 3.32
CA LYS A 13 -14.25 -31.43 3.75
C LYS A 13 -15.04 -32.57 4.37
N VAL A 14 -16.07 -32.26 5.17
CA VAL A 14 -16.97 -33.28 5.75
C VAL A 14 -17.71 -34.04 4.65
N GLN A 15 -18.23 -33.36 3.62
CA GLN A 15 -18.90 -34.03 2.51
C GLN A 15 -17.94 -34.88 1.68
N GLN A 16 -16.70 -34.42 1.45
CA GLN A 16 -15.67 -35.24 0.79
C GLN A 16 -15.33 -36.51 1.58
N ALA A 17 -15.28 -36.44 2.91
CA ALA A 17 -15.09 -37.62 3.74
C ALA A 17 -16.27 -38.62 3.61
N LYS A 18 -17.50 -38.11 3.47
CA LYS A 18 -18.69 -38.94 3.21
C LYS A 18 -18.69 -39.56 1.82
N VAL A 19 -18.19 -38.85 0.79
CA VAL A 19 -17.98 -39.41 -0.55
C VAL A 19 -17.03 -40.62 -0.49
N LYS A 20 -15.89 -40.50 0.20
CA LYS A 20 -14.94 -41.61 0.36
C LYS A 20 -15.61 -42.85 0.97
N LYS A 21 -16.35 -42.66 2.06
CA LYS A 21 -17.11 -43.75 2.71
C LYS A 21 -18.20 -44.36 1.80
N ALA A 22 -18.91 -43.53 1.04
CA ALA A 22 -19.94 -44.01 0.12
C ALA A 22 -19.36 -44.82 -1.06
N ILE A 23 -18.16 -44.46 -1.53
CA ILE A 23 -17.42 -45.21 -2.56
C ILE A 23 -16.96 -46.57 -2.00
N GLU A 24 -16.44 -46.62 -0.77
CA GLU A 24 -16.06 -47.88 -0.10
C GLU A 24 -17.25 -48.83 0.05
N GLN A 25 -18.45 -48.29 0.31
CA GLN A 25 -19.71 -49.03 0.41
C GLN A 25 -20.33 -49.39 -0.95
N LYS A 26 -19.65 -49.09 -2.08
CA LYS A 26 -20.13 -49.28 -3.47
C LYS A 26 -21.49 -48.62 -3.77
N ASN A 27 -21.89 -47.62 -2.99
CA ASN A 27 -23.15 -46.88 -3.21
C ASN A 27 -22.90 -45.64 -4.07
N ILE A 28 -22.97 -45.83 -5.39
CA ILE A 28 -22.64 -44.81 -6.40
C ILE A 28 -23.60 -43.63 -6.36
N GLU A 29 -24.89 -43.87 -6.16
CA GLU A 29 -25.94 -42.84 -6.03
C GLU A 29 -25.65 -41.88 -4.86
N SER A 30 -25.32 -42.43 -3.69
CA SER A 30 -25.03 -41.62 -2.50
C SER A 30 -23.71 -40.87 -2.63
N ALA A 31 -22.69 -41.47 -3.26
CA ALA A 31 -21.42 -40.81 -3.54
C ALA A 31 -21.61 -39.61 -4.47
N ARG A 32 -22.48 -39.72 -5.48
CA ARG A 32 -22.80 -38.63 -6.42
C ARG A 32 -23.46 -37.46 -5.71
N LEU A 33 -24.45 -37.72 -4.85
CA LEU A 33 -25.13 -36.69 -4.07
C LEU A 33 -24.20 -35.96 -3.09
N TYR A 34 -23.31 -36.69 -2.40
CA TYR A 34 -22.32 -36.07 -1.51
C TYR A 34 -21.26 -35.28 -2.28
N ALA A 35 -20.88 -35.72 -3.47
CA ALA A 35 -19.94 -35.00 -4.33
C ALA A 35 -20.55 -33.70 -4.86
N GLU A 36 -21.80 -33.71 -5.31
CA GLU A 36 -22.52 -32.51 -5.74
C GLU A 36 -22.63 -31.50 -4.60
N ASN A 37 -22.99 -31.96 -3.39
CA ASN A 37 -23.04 -31.10 -2.22
C ASN A 37 -21.66 -30.51 -1.85
N ALA A 38 -20.58 -31.28 -2.01
CA ALA A 38 -19.22 -30.78 -1.79
C ALA A 38 -18.84 -29.67 -2.80
N ILE A 39 -19.19 -29.85 -4.08
CA ILE A 39 -18.95 -28.84 -5.12
C ILE A 39 -19.76 -27.57 -4.84
N ARG A 40 -21.03 -27.72 -4.48
CA ARG A 40 -21.88 -26.58 -4.08
C ARG A 40 -21.28 -25.79 -2.92
N LYS A 41 -20.84 -26.48 -1.86
CA LYS A 41 -20.22 -25.84 -0.70
C LYS A 41 -18.89 -25.15 -1.03
N LYS A 42 -18.10 -25.71 -1.95
CA LYS A 42 -16.89 -25.05 -2.47
C LYS A 42 -17.21 -23.73 -3.19
N ASN A 43 -18.24 -23.73 -4.04
CA ASN A 43 -18.66 -22.54 -4.79
C ASN A 43 -19.26 -21.46 -3.88
N GLU A 44 -20.05 -21.87 -2.88
CA GLU A 44 -20.52 -20.97 -1.81
C GLU A 44 -19.33 -20.34 -1.06
N GLY A 45 -18.32 -21.15 -0.69
CA GLY A 45 -17.10 -20.66 -0.02
C GLY A 45 -16.34 -19.61 -0.84
N LEU A 46 -16.12 -19.87 -2.13
CA LEU A 46 -15.48 -18.91 -3.05
C LEU A 46 -16.28 -17.60 -3.17
N THR A 47 -17.61 -17.70 -3.21
CA THR A 47 -18.49 -16.52 -3.28
C THR A 47 -18.40 -15.69 -1.99
N TYR A 48 -18.39 -16.34 -0.83
CA TYR A 48 -18.18 -15.66 0.45
C TYR A 48 -16.80 -15.03 0.58
N LEU A 49 -15.76 -15.65 0.02
CA LEU A 49 -14.41 -15.10 0.02
C LEU A 49 -14.34 -13.83 -0.84
N ARG A 50 -14.92 -13.83 -2.05
CA ARG A 50 -15.01 -12.62 -2.88
C ARG A 50 -15.82 -11.52 -2.20
N MET A 51 -16.94 -11.87 -1.57
CA MET A 51 -17.71 -10.90 -0.80
C MET A 51 -16.92 -10.36 0.39
N ALA A 52 -16.16 -11.20 1.10
CA ALA A 52 -15.31 -10.77 2.20
C ALA A 52 -14.26 -9.75 1.74
N ALA A 53 -13.55 -10.02 0.63
CA ALA A 53 -12.57 -9.09 0.07
C ALA A 53 -13.22 -7.76 -0.36
N ARG A 54 -14.40 -7.80 -0.98
CA ARG A 54 -15.14 -6.58 -1.35
C ARG A 54 -15.58 -5.78 -0.14
N VAL A 55 -16.09 -6.45 0.90
CA VAL A 55 -16.54 -5.80 2.14
C VAL A 55 -15.35 -5.18 2.87
N ASP A 56 -14.20 -5.85 2.91
CA ASP A 56 -12.99 -5.33 3.54
C ASP A 56 -12.46 -4.08 2.82
N ALA A 57 -12.42 -4.11 1.48
CA ALA A 57 -12.06 -2.93 0.68
C ALA A 57 -13.02 -1.74 0.91
N VAL A 58 -14.32 -2.01 1.07
CA VAL A 58 -15.30 -0.96 1.39
C VAL A 58 -15.14 -0.48 2.84
N ALA A 59 -14.89 -1.38 3.78
CA ALA A 59 -14.64 -1.04 5.19
C ALA A 59 -13.41 -0.14 5.34
N ALA A 60 -12.32 -0.43 4.63
CA ALA A 60 -11.13 0.42 4.60
C ALA A 60 -11.46 1.83 4.08
N LYS A 61 -12.20 1.94 2.97
CA LYS A 61 -12.65 3.25 2.44
C LYS A 61 -13.54 4.01 3.42
N VAL A 62 -14.47 3.32 4.09
CA VAL A 62 -15.33 3.93 5.11
C VAL A 62 -14.50 4.38 6.31
N GLN A 63 -13.54 3.58 6.77
CA GLN A 63 -12.66 3.94 7.88
C GLN A 63 -11.86 5.20 7.56
N THR A 64 -11.26 5.29 6.37
CA THR A 64 -10.58 6.50 5.91
C THR A 64 -11.52 7.70 5.88
N ALA A 65 -12.74 7.54 5.37
CA ALA A 65 -13.73 8.61 5.33
C ALA A 65 -14.14 9.08 6.74
N VAL A 66 -14.28 8.17 7.70
CA VAL A 66 -14.59 8.48 9.11
C VAL A 66 -13.42 9.22 9.76
N THR A 67 -12.18 8.75 9.57
CA THR A 67 -10.98 9.42 10.09
C THR A 67 -10.84 10.83 9.49
N MET A 68 -11.01 10.97 8.17
CA MET A 68 -10.97 12.26 7.49
C MET A 68 -12.07 13.20 7.99
N LYS A 69 -13.28 12.69 8.25
CA LYS A 69 -14.36 13.46 8.88
C LYS A 69 -14.00 13.94 10.30
N GLY A 70 -13.30 13.12 11.07
CA GLY A 70 -12.75 13.51 12.37
C GLY A 70 -11.75 14.66 12.26
N VAL A 71 -10.82 14.57 11.30
CA VAL A 71 -9.84 15.64 11.01
C VAL A 71 -10.53 16.92 10.57
N MET A 72 -11.51 16.84 9.65
CA MET A 72 -12.30 18.01 9.22
C MET A 72 -13.03 18.69 10.38
N LYS A 73 -13.61 17.94 11.30
CA LYS A 73 -14.27 18.49 12.50
C LYS A 73 -13.27 19.21 13.41
N ASN A 74 -12.08 18.66 13.57
CA ASN A 74 -11.01 19.32 14.34
C ASN A 74 -10.53 20.59 13.63
N MET A 75 -10.35 20.57 12.30
CA MET A 75 -10.04 21.76 11.51
C MET A 75 -11.13 22.82 11.64
N GLU A 76 -12.42 22.46 11.64
CA GLU A 76 -13.53 23.40 11.84
C GLU A 76 -13.46 24.08 13.22
N GLY A 77 -13.09 23.33 14.27
CA GLY A 77 -12.87 23.90 15.60
C GLY A 77 -11.69 24.89 15.61
N VAL A 78 -10.57 24.50 14.97
CA VAL A 78 -9.37 25.34 14.87
C VAL A 78 -9.66 26.60 14.06
N THR A 79 -10.34 26.51 12.91
CA THR A 79 -10.67 27.69 12.09
C THR A 79 -11.62 28.64 12.80
N LYS A 80 -12.61 28.15 13.55
CA LYS A 80 -13.46 29.00 14.41
C LYS A 80 -12.67 29.68 15.53
N SER A 81 -11.68 28.99 16.11
CA SER A 81 -10.80 29.58 17.13
C SER A 81 -9.87 30.64 16.53
N LEU A 82 -9.36 30.40 15.32
CA LEU A 82 -8.53 31.34 14.57
C LEU A 82 -9.34 32.58 14.17
N ASP A 83 -10.58 32.40 13.71
CA ASP A 83 -11.49 33.50 13.35
C ASP A 83 -11.83 34.39 14.56
N LYS A 84 -12.03 33.80 15.74
CA LYS A 84 -12.15 34.57 16.99
C LYS A 84 -10.86 35.30 17.37
N ALA A 85 -9.70 34.68 17.17
CA ALA A 85 -8.40 35.30 17.43
C ALA A 85 -8.13 36.46 16.46
N MET A 86 -8.48 36.31 15.17
CA MET A 86 -8.38 37.36 14.15
C MET A 86 -9.32 38.54 14.44
N ASN A 87 -10.55 38.27 14.89
CA ASN A 87 -11.50 39.32 15.29
C ASN A 87 -11.07 40.08 16.57
N SER A 88 -10.26 39.46 17.42
CA SER A 88 -9.66 40.14 18.59
C SER A 88 -8.44 41.02 18.23
N MET A 89 -8.05 41.05 16.96
CA MET A 89 -6.98 41.81 16.30
C MET A 89 -6.05 42.59 17.24
N ASP A 90 -5.27 41.84 18.01
CA ASP A 90 -4.09 42.34 18.67
C ASP A 90 -2.95 42.12 17.66
N LEU A 91 -2.43 43.20 17.07
CA LEU A 91 -1.40 43.13 16.02
C LEU A 91 -0.15 42.35 16.48
N GLU A 92 0.14 42.35 17.78
CA GLU A 92 1.17 41.49 18.40
C GLU A 92 0.82 40.00 18.34
N LYS A 93 -0.44 39.62 18.56
CA LYS A 93 -0.85 38.21 18.49
C LYS A 93 -0.88 37.70 17.06
N VAL A 94 -1.16 38.54 16.06
CA VAL A 94 -1.12 38.13 14.64
C VAL A 94 0.32 37.86 14.19
N THR A 95 1.28 38.66 14.65
CA THR A 95 2.71 38.40 14.41
C THR A 95 3.19 37.14 15.15
N GLU A 96 2.73 36.93 16.39
CA GLU A 96 3.05 35.72 17.15
C GLU A 96 2.40 34.45 16.55
N ILE A 97 1.20 34.57 15.97
CA ILE A 97 0.54 33.47 15.24
C ILE A 97 1.25 33.17 13.91
N MET A 98 1.76 34.18 13.21
CA MET A 98 2.55 33.96 11.99
C MET A 98 3.90 33.27 12.30
N GLU A 99 4.60 33.68 13.36
CA GLU A 99 5.80 32.94 13.81
C GLU A 99 5.48 31.50 14.24
N LYS A 100 4.33 31.27 14.90
CA LYS A 100 3.87 29.92 15.25
C LYS A 100 3.46 29.10 14.03
N PHE A 101 2.87 29.73 13.01
CA PHE A 101 2.52 29.08 11.75
C PHE A 101 3.77 28.68 10.98
N GLU A 102 4.78 29.56 10.90
CA GLU A 102 6.07 29.26 10.26
C GLU A 102 6.79 28.10 10.97
N LYS A 103 6.86 28.12 12.31
CA LYS A 103 7.40 27.00 13.10
C LYS A 103 6.60 25.70 12.95
N GLN A 104 5.27 25.77 12.87
CA GLN A 104 4.44 24.59 12.67
C GLN A 104 4.56 24.03 11.25
N PHE A 105 4.73 24.89 10.25
CA PHE A 105 4.93 24.48 8.87
C PHE A 105 6.33 23.89 8.67
N GLU A 106 7.36 24.47 9.29
CA GLU A 106 8.71 23.93 9.32
C GLU A 106 8.77 22.60 10.08
N ASP A 107 8.12 22.47 11.25
CA ASP A 107 8.02 21.20 11.98
C ASP A 107 7.19 20.17 11.21
N LEU A 108 6.16 20.57 10.47
CA LEU A 108 5.42 19.68 9.56
C LEU A 108 6.32 19.20 8.41
N ASP A 109 7.12 20.08 7.81
CA ASP A 109 8.03 19.74 6.71
C ASP A 109 9.17 18.84 7.19
N VAL A 110 9.76 19.12 8.34
CA VAL A 110 10.77 18.26 8.98
C VAL A 110 10.15 16.93 9.40
N ARG A 111 8.92 16.90 9.92
CA ARG A 111 8.22 15.64 10.25
C ARG A 111 7.82 14.86 9.01
N ALA A 112 7.41 15.51 7.93
CA ALA A 112 7.11 14.85 6.66
C ALA A 112 8.39 14.27 6.06
N SER A 113 9.47 15.04 6.04
CA SER A 113 10.79 14.60 5.57
C SER A 113 11.37 13.47 6.42
N THR A 114 11.26 13.55 7.75
CA THR A 114 11.71 12.47 8.65
C THR A 114 10.79 11.25 8.61
N MET A 115 9.48 11.43 8.39
CA MET A 115 8.55 10.34 8.16
C MET A 115 8.79 9.68 6.80
N ASP A 116 9.11 10.43 5.74
CA ASP A 116 9.51 9.89 4.44
C ASP A 116 10.85 9.16 4.51
N ALA A 117 11.82 9.68 5.26
CA ALA A 117 13.09 9.01 5.50
C ALA A 117 12.92 7.74 6.36
N ALA A 118 12.10 7.80 7.42
CA ALA A 118 11.82 6.66 8.28
C ALA A 118 10.93 5.62 7.58
N MET A 119 9.94 6.03 6.80
CA MET A 119 9.14 5.14 5.94
C MET A 119 10.00 4.59 4.82
N GLY A 120 10.87 5.35 4.17
CA GLY A 120 11.82 4.85 3.18
C GLY A 120 12.74 3.78 3.76
N THR A 121 13.22 3.97 4.98
CA THR A 121 14.07 3.00 5.71
C THR A 121 13.27 1.78 6.21
N ALA A 122 12.03 1.98 6.70
CA ALA A 122 11.17 0.89 7.14
C ALA A 122 10.64 0.05 5.96
N THR A 123 10.31 0.72 4.85
CA THR A 123 9.79 0.11 3.61
C THR A 123 10.90 -0.65 2.88
N THR A 124 12.14 -0.16 2.89
CA THR A 124 13.29 -0.93 2.36
C THR A 124 13.55 -2.21 3.17
N LEU A 125 13.26 -2.22 4.48
CA LEU A 125 13.41 -3.42 5.32
C LEU A 125 12.26 -4.42 5.16
N SER A 126 11.01 -3.95 5.01
CA SER A 126 9.82 -4.82 4.87
C SER A 126 9.50 -5.22 3.43
N THR A 127 10.03 -4.47 2.47
CA THR A 127 9.75 -4.61 1.03
C THR A 127 11.07 -4.46 0.28
N PRO A 128 11.90 -5.53 0.25
CA PRO A 128 13.17 -5.51 -0.46
C PRO A 128 12.95 -5.19 -1.94
N GLN A 129 13.77 -4.28 -2.47
CA GLN A 129 13.65 -3.79 -3.85
C GLN A 129 13.69 -4.94 -4.87
N ASP A 130 14.50 -5.97 -4.60
CA ASP A 130 14.59 -7.19 -5.42
C ASP A 130 13.26 -7.96 -5.52
N GLN A 131 12.48 -7.99 -4.44
CA GLN A 131 11.18 -8.68 -4.43
C GLN A 131 10.12 -7.88 -5.19
N VAL A 132 10.19 -6.55 -5.12
CA VAL A 132 9.32 -5.65 -5.89
C VAL A 132 9.66 -5.75 -7.39
N GLU A 133 10.95 -5.74 -7.74
CA GLU A 133 11.41 -5.86 -9.12
C GLU A 133 11.08 -7.24 -9.72
N SER A 134 11.25 -8.31 -8.95
CA SER A 134 10.83 -9.65 -9.36
C SER A 134 9.32 -9.75 -9.60
N LEU A 135 8.51 -9.10 -8.75
CA LEU A 135 7.05 -9.07 -8.92
C LEU A 135 6.65 -8.25 -10.15
N ILE A 136 7.29 -7.10 -10.39
CA ILE A 136 7.05 -6.27 -11.59
C ILE A 136 7.38 -7.07 -12.86
N ARG A 137 8.52 -7.78 -12.88
CA ARG A 137 8.91 -8.64 -14.01
C ARG A 137 7.93 -9.79 -14.22
N GLN A 138 7.47 -10.43 -13.14
CA GLN A 138 6.49 -11.51 -13.21
C GLN A 138 5.15 -11.01 -13.74
N VAL A 139 4.62 -9.91 -13.21
CA VAL A 139 3.34 -9.32 -13.64
C VAL A 139 3.42 -8.83 -15.08
N ALA A 140 4.54 -8.26 -15.49
CA ALA A 140 4.71 -7.82 -16.87
C ALA A 140 4.84 -8.97 -17.86
N ALA A 141 5.54 -10.05 -17.50
CA ALA A 141 5.57 -11.28 -18.30
C ALA A 141 4.20 -11.96 -18.39
N GLU A 142 3.40 -11.93 -17.31
CA GLU A 142 2.04 -12.48 -17.29
C GLU A 142 1.03 -11.65 -18.11
N ASN A 143 1.33 -10.37 -18.39
CA ASN A 143 0.45 -9.47 -19.13
C ASN A 143 0.99 -9.12 -20.54
N ASP A 144 2.01 -9.82 -21.03
CA ASP A 144 2.72 -9.51 -22.29
C ASP A 144 3.16 -8.03 -22.42
N LEU A 145 3.36 -7.36 -21.29
CA LEU A 145 3.94 -6.02 -21.23
C LEU A 145 5.44 -6.20 -21.37
N GLN A 146 5.97 -6.13 -22.60
CA GLN A 146 7.41 -6.15 -22.82
C GLN A 146 8.05 -4.96 -22.10
N ILE A 147 8.61 -5.21 -20.91
CA ILE A 147 9.52 -4.31 -20.20
C ILE A 147 10.83 -4.29 -20.99
N THR A 148 10.86 -3.63 -22.14
CA THR A 148 12.12 -3.44 -22.86
C THR A 148 12.49 -1.99 -23.14
N ASP A 149 11.61 -1.00 -22.96
CA ASP A 149 12.04 0.40 -23.14
C ASP A 149 11.36 1.46 -22.25
N GLN A 150 10.21 1.19 -21.62
CA GLN A 150 9.45 2.26 -20.91
C GLN A 150 9.82 2.46 -19.44
N LEU A 151 10.63 1.58 -18.85
CA LEU A 151 11.14 1.74 -17.48
C LEU A 151 12.36 2.67 -17.40
N VAL A 152 12.99 3.00 -18.54
CA VAL A 152 14.00 4.05 -18.64
C VAL A 152 13.36 5.45 -18.73
N GLU A 153 12.10 5.52 -19.16
CA GLU A 153 11.37 6.80 -19.33
C GLU A 153 10.57 7.22 -18.07
N LEU A 154 10.51 6.35 -17.06
CA LEU A 154 9.85 6.61 -15.76
C LEU A 154 10.86 6.80 -14.62
N GLU A 155 12.05 7.35 -14.89
CA GLU A 155 12.67 8.22 -13.88
C GLU A 155 11.79 9.49 -13.78
N PRO A 156 11.11 9.76 -12.65
CA PRO A 156 10.48 11.05 -12.45
C PRO A 156 11.60 12.07 -12.20
N GLY A 157 12.20 12.61 -13.27
CA GLY A 157 13.24 13.62 -13.08
C GLY A 157 13.96 14.21 -14.28
N LYS A 158 13.86 13.67 -15.51
CA LYS A 158 14.68 14.18 -16.63
C LYS A 158 13.99 14.15 -17.99
N SER A 159 12.97 15.00 -18.17
CA SER A 159 12.68 15.51 -19.51
C SER A 159 12.11 16.91 -19.41
N SER A 160 12.99 17.86 -19.14
CA SER A 160 13.05 19.14 -19.83
C SER A 160 14.21 19.90 -19.20
N LEU A 161 15.36 19.89 -19.87
CA LEU A 161 16.39 20.92 -19.90
C LEU A 161 17.58 20.32 -20.66
N VAL A 162 17.60 20.62 -21.96
CA VAL A 162 18.80 20.85 -22.79
C VAL A 162 20.00 19.92 -22.56
N SER A 163 20.15 19.00 -23.52
CA SER A 163 21.41 18.46 -24.05
C SER A 163 22.71 19.14 -23.61
N GLU A 164 23.52 18.46 -22.80
CA GLU A 164 24.99 18.57 -22.71
C GLU A 164 25.61 17.22 -22.26
N PRO A 165 26.85 16.87 -22.66
CA PRO A 165 27.29 15.48 -22.76
C PRO A 165 27.71 14.84 -21.42
N GLU A 166 27.20 13.64 -21.16
CA GLU A 166 27.38 12.80 -19.96
C GLU A 166 28.82 12.34 -19.61
N SER A 167 29.87 12.82 -20.28
CA SER A 167 31.23 12.29 -20.09
C SER A 167 32.00 12.85 -18.87
N ALA A 168 31.43 13.81 -18.13
CA ALA A 168 32.11 14.52 -17.04
C ALA A 168 31.68 14.09 -15.62
N SER A 169 30.49 13.50 -15.45
CA SER A 169 29.95 13.14 -14.11
C SER A 169 30.54 11.83 -13.59
N ALA A 170 30.56 10.78 -14.43
CA ALA A 170 31.12 9.47 -14.06
C ALA A 170 32.61 9.54 -13.68
N LYS A 171 33.39 10.42 -14.32
CA LYS A 171 34.80 10.64 -13.97
C LYS A 171 35.00 11.33 -12.63
N LYS A 172 34.05 12.15 -12.18
CA LYS A 172 34.12 12.83 -10.87
C LYS A 172 33.82 11.86 -9.73
N GLU A 173 32.84 10.98 -9.91
CA GLU A 173 32.46 9.96 -8.91
C GLU A 173 33.57 8.93 -8.70
N ASP A 174 34.21 8.45 -9.77
CA ASP A 174 35.37 7.55 -9.68
C ASP A 174 36.58 8.22 -9.00
N ALA A 175 36.82 9.50 -9.27
CA ALA A 175 37.91 10.26 -8.67
C ALA A 175 37.68 10.53 -7.17
N LEU A 176 36.45 10.82 -6.76
CA LEU A 176 36.05 10.99 -5.36
C LEU A 176 36.14 9.66 -4.60
N THR A 177 35.71 8.56 -5.21
CA THR A 177 35.78 7.22 -4.61
C THR A 177 37.22 6.77 -4.39
N ARG A 178 38.12 7.05 -5.34
CA ARG A 178 39.57 6.82 -5.17
C ARG A 178 40.19 7.71 -4.09
N ARG A 179 39.79 8.98 -3.98
CA ARG A 179 40.27 9.89 -2.91
C ARG A 179 39.82 9.45 -1.52
N LEU A 180 38.57 8.98 -1.40
CA LEU A 180 38.04 8.46 -0.13
C LEU A 180 38.72 7.16 0.28
N ALA A 181 39.07 6.29 -0.68
CA ALA A 181 39.84 5.08 -0.39
C ALA A 181 41.27 5.39 0.09
N ALA A 182 41.93 6.40 -0.49
CA ALA A 182 43.28 6.82 -0.09
C ALA A 182 43.35 7.50 1.28
N LEU A 183 42.22 8.02 1.79
CA LEU A 183 42.10 8.63 3.12
C LEU A 183 41.70 7.63 4.22
N ARG A 184 41.43 6.37 3.86
CA ARG A 184 41.06 5.28 4.78
C ARG A 184 42.21 4.32 5.08
N GLN A 185 43.42 4.59 4.60
CA GLN A 185 44.68 4.00 5.06
C GLN A 185 45.42 5.01 5.92
#